data_AF-A0A3B3W2P3-F1
#
_entry.id   AF-A0A3B3W2P3-F1
#
_cell.length_a   1.000
_cell.length_b   1.000
_cell.length_c   1.000
_cell.angle_alpha   90.00
_cell.angle_beta   90.00
_cell.angle_gamma   90.00
#
_symmetry.space_group_name_H-M   'P 1'
#
loop_
_entity.id
_entity.type
_entity.pdbx_description
1 polymer ?
#
loop_
_entity_poly.entity_id
_entity_poly.type
_entity_poly.pdbx_seq_one_letter_code
_entity_poly.pdbx_strand_id
1 'polypeptide(L)'
;MASYALANENKLNREILHSFSSPDQSHWPVPVGRVYTLEATAYALLALVRVKAFNEAWPIARWFNKQQRENGGFGSIQATVTVYQAVAEFWTSEQNPGYDLNVDILLPGRSKPVKYNFNQRNHFATRTSKINNINQDVTVVATGLGEATVTMVSLFYALPKEKHSDCQKFNMTVELLPEKTSEVEKIYNMRILLLYKNQHRDAAMTVLDIGLLTGFTVNTKDLNLLSKGRARTISKYKEIISDSERSSITIYMDKVSHTKPEEIIFRIHQKQAVGVLQPAAVSVYEHDSPQYETRCVRFYHPERDAGKLLRLCKNDECICAEENCSMQKKGKINDDDRTDKICETERNSKIDFAYKVRVEEFADGVSTDIYTVLVLDVIKEGSSDVGPQNKRRTFLGFRHCREALDIKIGQNYLIMGTSKDIHADEPNHS
;
A
#
# COMPACT_ATOMS: atom_id res chain seq x y z
N MET A 1 -12.46 22.07 21.66
CA MET A 1 -13.47 22.78 20.83
C MET A 1 -14.31 23.77 21.65
N ALA A 2 -15.07 23.34 22.67
CA ALA A 2 -15.92 24.24 23.47
C ALA A 2 -15.15 25.44 24.08
N SER A 3 -13.95 25.19 24.61
CA SER A 3 -13.08 26.25 25.15
C SER A 3 -12.73 27.32 24.11
N TYR A 4 -12.50 26.95 22.85
CA TYR A 4 -12.23 27.91 21.77
C TYR A 4 -13.47 28.74 21.42
N ALA A 5 -14.65 28.11 21.35
CA ALA A 5 -15.91 28.82 21.14
C ALA A 5 -16.17 29.83 22.28
N LEU A 6 -15.93 29.43 23.53
CA LEU A 6 -16.03 30.32 24.69
C LEU A 6 -14.98 31.45 24.66
N ALA A 7 -13.76 31.16 24.21
CA ALA A 7 -12.71 32.17 24.06
C ALA A 7 -13.10 33.27 23.06
N ASN A 8 -13.80 32.91 21.97
CA ASN A 8 -14.31 33.90 21.01
C ASN A 8 -15.33 34.87 21.63
N GLU A 9 -16.09 34.40 22.62
CA GLU A 9 -17.06 35.18 23.40
C GLU A 9 -16.45 35.80 24.68
N ASN A 10 -15.12 35.77 24.85
CA ASN A 10 -14.40 36.21 26.05
C ASN A 10 -14.85 35.52 27.36
N LYS A 11 -15.36 34.30 27.26
CA LYS A 11 -15.88 33.48 28.38
C LYS A 11 -15.04 32.24 28.65
N LEU A 12 -13.77 32.23 28.24
CA LEU A 12 -12.89 31.10 28.46
C LEU A 12 -12.60 30.91 29.96
N ASN A 13 -12.92 29.74 30.49
CA ASN A 13 -12.42 29.29 31.78
C ASN A 13 -11.11 28.51 31.59
N ARG A 14 -9.99 29.11 32.01
CA ARG A 14 -8.64 28.54 31.86
C ARG A 14 -8.38 27.36 32.79
N GLU A 15 -8.97 27.34 33.98
CA GLU A 15 -8.82 26.23 34.93
C GLU A 15 -9.45 24.96 34.37
N ILE A 16 -10.66 25.08 33.81
CA ILE A 16 -11.33 23.97 33.14
C ILE A 16 -10.49 23.49 31.95
N LEU A 17 -9.97 24.40 31.13
CA LEU A 17 -9.10 24.03 30.01
C LEU A 17 -7.89 23.22 30.49
N HIS A 18 -7.16 23.71 31.49
CA HIS A 18 -5.96 23.06 32.01
C HIS A 18 -6.24 21.77 32.80
N SER A 19 -7.44 21.57 33.33
CA SER A 19 -7.79 20.31 34.01
C SER A 19 -7.73 19.07 33.09
N PHE A 20 -7.80 19.28 31.77
CA PHE A 20 -7.71 18.22 30.76
C PHE A 20 -6.35 18.17 30.04
N SER A 21 -5.37 19.01 30.43
CA SER A 21 -4.06 19.05 29.79
C SER A 21 -3.13 17.95 30.30
N SER A 22 -2.06 17.70 29.54
CA SER A 22 -0.97 16.85 29.97
C SER A 22 -0.22 17.45 31.17
N PRO A 23 0.54 16.66 31.95
CA PRO A 23 1.27 17.16 33.11
C PRO A 23 2.24 18.31 32.81
N ASP A 24 2.82 18.33 31.61
CA ASP A 24 3.71 19.37 31.09
C ASP A 24 2.96 20.49 30.35
N GLN A 25 1.62 20.48 30.36
CA GLN A 25 0.73 21.45 29.72
C GLN A 25 0.98 21.64 28.21
N SER A 26 1.59 20.65 27.55
CA SER A 26 1.96 20.73 26.14
C SER A 26 0.88 20.24 25.18
N HIS A 27 -0.04 19.39 25.64
CA HIS A 27 -1.11 18.84 24.80
C HIS A 27 -2.33 18.35 25.60
N TRP A 28 -3.42 18.02 24.91
CA TRP A 28 -4.68 17.53 25.48
C TRP A 28 -4.95 16.10 25.02
N PRO A 29 -4.51 15.08 25.79
CA PRO A 29 -4.64 13.68 25.39
C PRO A 29 -6.10 13.22 25.33
N VAL A 30 -6.45 12.50 24.28
CA VAL A 30 -7.78 11.90 24.08
C VAL A 30 -7.65 10.37 23.97
N PRO A 31 -8.41 9.57 24.75
CA PRO A 31 -8.30 8.11 24.75
C PRO A 31 -8.54 7.45 23.39
N VAL A 32 -9.32 8.10 22.53
CA VAL A 32 -9.71 7.61 21.20
C VAL A 32 -8.52 7.55 20.22
N GLY A 33 -7.45 8.30 20.50
CA GLY A 33 -6.16 8.14 19.83
C GLY A 33 -5.50 9.45 19.40
N ARG A 34 -4.39 9.29 18.68
CA ARG A 34 -3.45 10.37 18.33
C ARG A 34 -4.08 11.49 17.50
N VAL A 35 -4.86 11.17 16.47
CA VAL A 35 -5.46 12.19 15.57
C VAL A 35 -6.42 13.10 16.33
N TYR A 36 -7.25 12.54 17.20
CA TYR A 36 -8.17 13.31 18.04
C TYR A 36 -7.42 14.12 19.11
N THR A 37 -6.30 13.61 19.63
CA THR A 37 -5.41 14.36 20.53
C THR A 37 -4.84 15.60 19.82
N LEU A 38 -4.42 15.47 18.55
CA LEU A 38 -3.91 16.60 17.75
C LEU A 38 -4.99 17.66 17.54
N GLU A 39 -6.20 17.24 17.18
CA GLU A 39 -7.33 18.16 16.99
C GLU A 39 -7.74 18.87 18.29
N ALA A 40 -7.87 18.13 19.39
CA ALA A 40 -8.20 18.70 20.70
C ALA A 40 -7.17 19.73 21.15
N THR A 41 -5.88 19.39 20.99
CA THR A 41 -4.75 20.28 21.31
C THR A 41 -4.74 21.52 20.41
N ALA A 42 -5.14 21.40 19.14
CA ALA A 42 -5.14 22.52 18.20
C ALA A 42 -6.22 23.55 18.59
N TYR A 43 -7.40 23.07 19.00
CA TYR A 43 -8.42 23.94 19.58
C TYR A 43 -7.99 24.58 20.90
N ALA A 44 -7.19 23.90 21.73
CA ALA A 44 -6.65 24.49 22.94
C ALA A 44 -5.66 25.63 22.62
N LEU A 45 -4.76 25.43 21.65
CA LEU A 45 -3.86 26.46 21.16
C LEU A 45 -4.63 27.69 20.63
N LEU A 46 -5.63 27.48 19.78
CA LEU A 46 -6.50 28.56 19.27
C LEU A 46 -7.18 29.33 20.41
N ALA A 47 -7.69 28.62 21.43
CA ALA A 47 -8.31 29.26 22.59
C ALA A 47 -7.33 30.15 23.37
N LEU A 48 -6.11 29.68 23.59
CA LEU A 48 -5.07 30.43 24.31
C LEU A 48 -4.55 31.63 23.52
N VAL A 49 -4.33 31.47 22.21
CA VAL A 49 -3.96 32.56 21.30
C VAL A 49 -5.05 33.63 21.28
N ARG A 50 -6.32 33.22 21.25
CA ARG A 50 -7.46 34.16 21.25
C ARG A 50 -7.50 35.05 22.49
N VAL A 51 -7.16 34.52 23.66
CA VAL A 51 -7.08 35.28 24.92
C VAL A 51 -5.69 35.89 25.18
N LYS A 52 -4.78 35.84 24.19
CA LYS A 52 -3.40 36.35 24.27
C LYS A 52 -2.55 35.73 25.39
N ALA A 53 -2.81 34.49 25.75
CA ALA A 53 -2.04 33.74 26.74
C ALA A 53 -0.82 33.05 26.10
N PHE A 54 0.09 33.83 25.51
CA PHE A 54 1.20 33.29 24.69
C PHE A 54 2.18 32.42 25.47
N ASN A 55 2.46 32.74 26.74
CA ASN A 55 3.32 31.92 27.60
C ASN A 55 2.83 30.47 27.73
N GLU A 56 1.51 30.26 27.70
CA GLU A 56 0.88 28.93 27.76
C GLU A 56 0.75 28.30 26.37
N ALA A 57 0.67 29.11 25.32
CA ALA A 57 0.58 28.64 23.94
C ALA A 57 1.93 28.11 23.42
N TRP A 58 3.06 28.65 23.88
CA TRP A 58 4.41 28.29 23.44
C TRP A 58 4.74 26.78 23.56
N PRO A 59 4.53 26.12 24.73
CA PRO A 59 4.75 24.68 24.85
C PRO A 59 3.95 23.85 23.84
N ILE A 60 2.75 24.29 23.51
CA ILE A 60 1.84 23.60 22.58
C ILE A 60 2.32 23.73 21.14
N ALA A 61 2.73 24.94 20.73
CA ALA A 61 3.31 25.17 19.40
C ALA A 61 4.56 24.31 19.18
N ARG A 62 5.45 24.22 20.19
CA ARG A 62 6.62 23.34 20.16
C ARG A 62 6.26 21.87 20.08
N TRP A 63 5.20 21.46 20.78
CA TRP A 63 4.72 20.10 20.73
C TRP A 63 4.24 19.73 19.32
N PHE A 64 3.52 20.62 18.62
CA PHE A 64 3.08 20.36 17.24
C PHE A 64 4.23 20.13 16.24
N ASN A 65 5.36 20.84 16.40
CA ASN A 65 6.55 20.63 15.56
C ASN A 65 7.07 19.18 15.65
N LYS A 66 6.86 18.50 16.77
CA LYS A 66 7.25 17.09 16.97
C LYS A 66 6.22 16.09 16.42
N GLN A 67 5.02 16.55 16.03
CA GLN A 67 3.92 15.69 15.63
C GLN A 67 3.71 15.60 14.11
N GLN A 68 4.46 16.37 13.33
CA GLN A 68 4.34 16.35 11.87
C GLN A 68 4.83 15.02 11.29
N ARG A 69 4.07 14.41 10.36
CA ARG A 69 4.50 13.20 9.64
C ARG A 69 5.41 13.54 8.45
N GLU A 70 6.05 12.53 7.86
CA GLU A 70 7.01 12.66 6.74
C GLU A 70 6.49 13.46 5.54
N ASN A 71 5.18 13.45 5.27
CA ASN A 71 4.56 14.22 4.18
C ASN A 71 3.99 15.58 4.62
N GLY A 72 4.38 16.07 5.80
CA GLY A 72 3.87 17.32 6.37
C GLY A 72 2.45 17.24 6.93
N GLY A 73 1.76 16.11 6.83
CA GLY A 73 0.40 15.90 7.34
C GLY A 73 0.34 15.44 8.80
N PHE A 74 -0.83 15.57 9.43
CA PHE A 74 -1.05 15.20 10.83
C PHE A 74 -1.85 13.89 11.00
N GLY A 75 -2.18 13.20 9.90
CA GLY A 75 -2.77 11.87 9.88
C GLY A 75 -4.26 11.83 9.52
N SER A 76 -4.97 12.96 9.59
CA SER A 76 -6.30 13.13 8.97
C SER A 76 -6.43 14.53 8.39
N ILE A 77 -7.41 14.76 7.51
CA ILE A 77 -7.64 16.09 6.93
C ILE A 77 -8.06 17.08 8.03
N GLN A 78 -9.01 16.69 8.89
CA GLN A 78 -9.47 17.55 10.00
C GLN A 78 -8.32 17.97 10.91
N ALA A 79 -7.55 17.01 11.44
CA ALA A 79 -6.41 17.34 12.28
C ALA A 79 -5.37 18.18 11.54
N THR A 80 -5.13 17.90 10.25
CA THR A 80 -4.16 18.67 9.46
C THR A 80 -4.59 20.12 9.30
N VAL A 81 -5.84 20.37 8.90
CA VAL A 81 -6.38 21.73 8.71
C VAL A 81 -6.40 22.49 10.04
N THR A 82 -6.93 21.88 11.10
CA THR A 82 -7.05 22.54 12.41
C THR A 82 -5.70 22.85 13.03
N VAL A 83 -4.73 21.94 12.93
CA VAL A 83 -3.36 22.18 13.43
C VAL A 83 -2.69 23.29 12.62
N TYR A 84 -2.77 23.27 11.29
CA TYR A 84 -2.20 24.33 10.48
C TYR A 84 -2.82 25.70 10.78
N GLN A 85 -4.15 25.76 10.95
CA GLN A 85 -4.82 26.97 11.36
C GLN A 85 -4.29 27.46 12.72
N ALA A 86 -4.24 26.58 13.73
CA ALA A 86 -3.81 26.94 15.08
C ALA A 86 -2.36 27.46 15.12
N VAL A 87 -1.45 26.78 14.42
CA VAL A 87 -0.04 27.18 14.34
C VAL A 87 0.12 28.47 13.54
N ALA A 88 -0.63 28.66 12.45
CA ALA A 88 -0.61 29.90 11.68
C ALA A 88 -1.14 31.11 12.49
N GLU A 89 -2.24 30.94 13.22
CA GLU A 89 -2.78 31.99 14.09
C GLU A 89 -1.81 32.34 15.23
N PHE A 90 -1.15 31.34 15.82
CA PHE A 90 -0.11 31.56 16.83
C PHE A 90 1.04 32.42 16.28
N TRP A 91 1.65 32.02 15.15
CA TRP A 91 2.79 32.75 14.58
C TRP A 91 2.44 34.12 13.98
N THR A 92 1.19 34.34 13.58
CA THR A 92 0.74 35.67 13.10
C THR A 92 0.40 36.63 14.25
N SER A 93 0.00 36.10 15.40
CA SER A 93 -0.39 36.90 16.57
C SER A 93 0.79 37.21 17.49
N GLU A 94 1.83 36.38 17.47
CA GLU A 94 3.05 36.57 18.27
C GLU A 94 3.96 37.64 17.65
N GLN A 95 4.39 38.61 18.44
CA GLN A 95 5.43 39.56 18.04
C GLN A 95 6.80 38.88 18.15
N ASN A 96 7.38 38.50 17.00
CA ASN A 96 8.67 37.83 16.97
C ASN A 96 9.83 38.77 17.41
N PRO A 97 10.60 38.43 18.45
CA PRO A 97 11.93 38.99 18.64
C PRO A 97 12.83 38.56 17.45
N GLY A 98 13.87 39.34 17.17
CA GLY A 98 14.73 39.13 16.00
C GLY A 98 15.23 37.69 15.86
N TYR A 99 15.17 37.18 14.63
CA TYR A 99 15.56 35.81 14.28
C TYR A 99 16.94 35.82 13.59
N ASP A 100 17.96 35.23 14.22
CA ASP A 100 19.30 35.01 13.68
C ASP A 100 19.93 33.75 14.33
N LEU A 101 19.71 32.61 13.68
CA LEU A 101 20.09 31.28 14.15
C LEU A 101 21.10 30.64 13.18
N ASN A 102 22.25 30.27 13.71
CA ASN A 102 23.28 29.51 13.00
C ASN A 102 23.20 28.04 13.39
N VAL A 103 23.07 27.16 12.40
CA VAL A 103 22.97 25.71 12.57
C VAL A 103 24.08 25.02 11.79
N ASP A 104 24.97 24.34 12.52
CA ASP A 104 26.07 23.54 12.00
C ASP A 104 25.71 22.05 12.11
N ILE A 105 25.64 21.34 10.97
CA ILE A 105 25.31 19.92 10.90
C ILE A 105 26.55 19.14 10.44
N LEU A 106 27.12 18.36 11.34
CA LEU A 106 28.21 17.43 11.03
C LEU A 106 27.63 16.07 10.65
N LEU A 107 27.70 15.78 9.34
CA LEU A 107 27.26 14.52 8.76
C LEU A 107 28.42 13.51 8.77
N PRO A 108 28.14 12.22 8.98
CA PRO A 108 29.18 11.20 9.00
C PRO A 108 29.84 11.07 7.62
N GLY A 109 31.15 10.88 7.61
CA GLY A 109 31.96 10.87 6.39
C GLY A 109 32.35 12.26 5.84
N ARG A 110 31.88 13.36 6.43
CA ARG A 110 32.35 14.72 6.08
C ARG A 110 33.36 15.24 7.10
N SER A 111 34.43 15.86 6.60
CA SER A 111 35.47 16.50 7.43
C SER A 111 35.07 17.88 7.97
N LYS A 112 34.06 18.52 7.37
CA LYS A 112 33.57 19.84 7.78
C LYS A 112 32.04 19.83 7.93
N PRO A 113 31.49 20.52 8.96
CA PRO A 113 30.05 20.64 9.13
C PRO A 113 29.44 21.49 8.01
N VAL A 114 28.20 21.16 7.65
CA VAL A 114 27.37 21.98 6.77
C VAL A 114 26.76 23.10 7.61
N LYS A 115 26.99 24.34 7.21
CA LYS A 115 26.55 25.51 7.97
C LYS A 115 25.33 26.16 7.32
N TYR A 116 24.32 26.45 8.12
CA TYR A 116 23.11 27.17 7.70
C TYR A 116 22.90 28.38 8.61
N ASN A 117 22.61 29.53 8.01
CA ASN A 117 22.15 30.71 8.73
C ASN A 117 20.69 30.98 8.38
N PHE A 118 19.86 31.05 9.43
CA PHE A 118 18.46 31.39 9.38
C PHE A 118 18.25 32.77 10.00
N ASN A 119 17.84 33.73 9.19
CA ASN A 119 17.57 35.11 9.57
C ASN A 119 16.15 35.51 9.16
N GLN A 120 15.73 36.73 9.53
CA GLN A 120 14.39 37.25 9.23
C GLN A 120 13.97 37.12 7.74
N ARG A 121 14.92 37.10 6.80
CA ARG A 121 14.61 36.99 5.36
C ARG A 121 14.45 35.55 4.88
N ASN A 122 15.05 34.57 5.54
CA ASN A 122 15.13 33.19 5.04
C ASN A 122 14.70 32.12 6.07
N HIS A 123 14.20 32.51 7.25
CA HIS A 123 13.80 31.59 8.33
C HIS A 123 12.67 30.62 7.93
N PHE A 124 11.85 30.95 6.92
CA PHE A 124 10.84 30.04 6.37
C PHE A 124 11.40 29.03 5.35
N ALA A 125 12.68 29.15 4.95
CA ALA A 125 13.25 28.32 3.90
C ALA A 125 13.78 26.98 4.44
N THR A 126 13.28 25.86 3.91
CA THR A 126 13.77 24.53 4.25
C THR A 126 15.17 24.28 3.69
N ARG A 127 16.04 23.64 4.48
CA ARG A 127 17.38 23.21 4.07
C ARG A 127 17.48 21.69 4.15
N THR A 128 17.98 21.08 3.09
CA THR A 128 18.06 19.60 2.98
C THR A 128 19.49 19.18 2.67
N SER A 129 19.97 18.16 3.37
CA SER A 129 21.21 17.45 3.06
C SER A 129 20.94 15.94 3.04
N LYS A 130 21.57 15.24 2.11
CA LYS A 130 21.44 13.78 1.96
C LYS A 130 22.77 13.08 2.23
N ILE A 131 22.70 11.89 2.81
CA ILE A 131 23.83 10.97 3.01
C ILE A 131 23.42 9.57 2.58
N ASN A 132 24.39 8.76 2.13
CA ASN A 132 24.14 7.41 1.63
C ASN A 132 24.29 6.33 2.72
N ASN A 133 24.57 6.74 3.96
CA ASN A 133 24.81 5.85 5.09
C ASN A 133 23.65 5.98 6.09
N ILE A 134 23.20 4.84 6.63
CA ILE A 134 22.22 4.76 7.72
C ILE A 134 22.92 4.32 9.02
N ASN A 135 22.30 4.56 10.18
CA ASN A 135 22.80 4.17 11.51
C ASN A 135 24.16 4.76 11.91
N GLN A 136 24.39 6.03 11.59
CA GLN A 136 25.58 6.76 12.03
C GLN A 136 25.15 8.05 12.72
N ASP A 137 25.91 8.46 13.74
CA ASP A 137 25.57 9.64 14.53
C ASP A 137 25.73 10.92 13.70
N VAL A 138 24.74 11.81 13.83
CA VAL A 138 24.75 13.15 13.24
C VAL A 138 24.83 14.16 14.38
N THR A 139 25.82 15.05 14.34
CA THR A 139 25.95 16.12 15.35
C THR A 139 25.33 17.41 14.82
N VAL A 140 24.42 18.01 15.59
CA VAL A 140 23.79 19.29 15.27
C VAL A 140 24.14 20.29 16.35
N VAL A 141 24.72 21.42 15.96
CA VAL A 141 25.06 22.53 16.86
C VAL A 141 24.28 23.76 16.41
N ALA A 142 23.46 24.33 17.29
CA ALA A 142 22.68 25.53 17.02
C ALA A 142 23.11 26.67 17.95
N THR A 143 23.32 27.87 17.41
CA THR A 143 23.77 29.06 18.13
C THR A 143 23.07 30.31 17.63
N GLY A 144 22.74 31.25 18.52
CA GLY A 144 22.03 32.48 18.17
C GLY A 144 20.59 32.51 18.68
N LEU A 145 19.79 33.43 18.14
CA LEU A 145 18.42 33.69 18.54
C LEU A 145 17.44 33.09 17.52
N GLY A 146 16.56 32.21 17.96
CA GLY A 146 15.55 31.56 17.13
C GLY A 146 15.36 30.10 17.50
N GLU A 147 14.45 29.43 16.80
CA GLU A 147 14.12 28.02 17.03
C GLU A 147 13.94 27.30 15.69
N ALA A 148 14.82 26.34 15.39
CA ALA A 148 14.70 25.50 14.19
C ALA A 148 14.29 24.07 14.55
N THR A 149 13.50 23.46 13.67
CA THR A 149 13.17 22.04 13.73
C THR A 149 14.05 21.27 12.75
N VAL A 150 14.69 20.20 13.22
CA VAL A 150 15.50 19.30 12.40
C VAL A 150 14.80 17.95 12.31
N THR A 151 14.49 17.51 11.09
CA THR A 151 13.83 16.23 10.82
C THR A 151 14.79 15.32 10.06
N MET A 152 15.10 14.16 10.63
CA MET A 152 15.92 13.13 9.98
C MET A 152 15.00 12.05 9.41
N VAL A 153 15.06 11.84 8.09
CA VAL A 153 14.26 10.82 7.40
C VAL A 153 15.22 9.78 6.80
N SER A 154 15.04 8.51 7.18
CA SER A 154 15.84 7.40 6.68
C SER A 154 14.99 6.54 5.73
N LEU A 155 15.40 6.47 4.46
CA LEU A 155 14.81 5.54 3.51
C LEU A 155 15.60 4.23 3.55
N PHE A 156 14.93 3.13 3.88
CA PHE A 156 15.52 1.80 3.86
C PHE A 156 14.56 0.81 3.21
N TYR A 157 15.13 -0.21 2.56
CA TYR A 157 14.34 -1.34 2.08
C TYR A 157 14.00 -2.22 3.29
N ALA A 158 12.74 -2.16 3.71
CA ALA A 158 12.19 -3.12 4.66
C ALA A 158 11.69 -4.35 3.91
N LEU A 159 12.02 -5.53 4.41
CA LEU A 159 11.30 -6.74 4.00
C LEU A 159 9.80 -6.52 4.27
N PRO A 160 8.91 -6.76 3.30
CA PRO A 160 7.48 -6.64 3.51
C PRO A 160 7.08 -7.55 4.67
N LYS A 161 6.62 -6.98 5.79
CA LYS A 161 5.96 -7.78 6.81
C LYS A 161 4.65 -8.25 6.21
N GLU A 162 4.43 -9.57 6.17
CA GLU A 162 3.12 -10.13 5.86
C GLU A 162 2.14 -9.67 6.94
N LYS A 163 1.52 -8.52 6.73
CA LYS A 163 0.28 -8.19 7.41
C LYS A 163 -0.76 -9.06 6.73
N HIS A 164 -1.10 -10.18 7.35
CA HIS A 164 -2.40 -10.79 7.09
C HIS A 164 -3.41 -9.64 7.11
N SER A 165 -4.16 -9.47 6.01
CA SER A 165 -5.26 -8.53 5.89
C SER A 165 -6.35 -8.98 6.87
N ASP A 166 -6.10 -8.72 8.14
CA ASP A 166 -7.05 -9.01 9.20
C ASP A 166 -8.01 -7.83 9.14
N CYS A 167 -9.06 -8.01 8.35
CA CYS A 167 -10.24 -7.20 8.32
C CYS A 167 -10.89 -7.18 9.73
N GLN A 168 -10.24 -6.46 10.65
CA GLN A 168 -10.53 -6.40 12.08
C GLN A 168 -11.79 -5.58 12.32
N LYS A 169 -11.92 -4.45 11.61
CA LYS A 169 -13.03 -3.50 11.76
C LYS A 169 -14.14 -3.64 10.74
N PHE A 170 -13.90 -4.33 9.63
CA PHE A 170 -14.90 -4.52 8.58
C PHE A 170 -15.02 -6.00 8.27
N ASN A 171 -16.23 -6.47 8.00
CA ASN A 171 -16.46 -7.71 7.29
C ASN A 171 -16.81 -7.33 5.85
N MET A 172 -15.93 -7.68 4.91
CA MET A 172 -16.08 -7.36 3.49
C MET A 172 -16.04 -8.62 2.66
N THR A 173 -17.06 -8.79 1.83
CA THR A 173 -17.14 -9.83 0.79
C THR A 173 -17.24 -9.15 -0.56
N VAL A 174 -16.47 -9.63 -1.53
CA VAL A 174 -16.45 -9.12 -2.90
C VAL A 174 -16.68 -10.29 -3.84
N GLU A 175 -17.75 -10.19 -4.63
CA GLU A 175 -18.16 -11.22 -5.57
C GLU A 175 -18.29 -10.59 -6.97
N LEU A 176 -17.90 -11.37 -7.97
CA LEU A 176 -18.03 -10.99 -9.37
C LEU A 176 -18.98 -11.96 -10.06
N LEU A 177 -20.22 -11.53 -10.30
CA LEU A 177 -21.28 -12.36 -10.87
C LEU A 177 -21.39 -12.10 -12.38
N PRO A 178 -21.28 -13.12 -13.25
CA PRO A 178 -21.44 -12.91 -14.69
C PRO A 178 -22.90 -12.53 -15.03
N GLU A 179 -23.09 -11.45 -15.79
CA GLU A 179 -24.41 -11.07 -16.34
C GLU A 179 -24.51 -11.43 -17.82
N LYS A 180 -23.47 -11.11 -18.58
CA LYS A 180 -23.36 -11.42 -20.00
C LYS A 180 -21.92 -11.72 -20.33
N THR A 181 -21.66 -12.92 -20.82
CA THR A 181 -20.33 -13.36 -21.24
C THR A 181 -20.40 -13.76 -22.71
N SER A 182 -20.23 -12.79 -23.61
CA SER A 182 -20.00 -13.08 -25.03
C SER A 182 -18.51 -12.87 -25.37
N GLU A 183 -18.08 -13.34 -26.54
CA GLU A 183 -16.71 -13.13 -27.03
C GLU A 183 -16.39 -11.64 -27.26
N VAL A 184 -17.42 -10.81 -27.48
CA VAL A 184 -17.27 -9.39 -27.82
C VAL A 184 -17.44 -8.49 -26.59
N GLU A 185 -18.26 -8.89 -25.62
CA GLU A 185 -18.62 -8.06 -24.47
C GLU A 185 -18.79 -8.93 -23.23
N LYS A 186 -17.92 -8.72 -22.24
CA LYS A 186 -18.04 -9.32 -20.91
C LYS A 186 -18.54 -8.30 -19.91
N ILE A 187 -19.71 -8.57 -19.34
CA ILE A 187 -20.39 -7.75 -18.34
C ILE A 187 -20.51 -8.58 -17.06
N TYR A 188 -20.03 -8.00 -15.96
CA TYR A 188 -20.14 -8.60 -14.64
C TYR A 188 -20.84 -7.64 -13.68
N ASN A 189 -21.67 -8.20 -12.81
CA ASN A 189 -22.17 -7.53 -11.62
C ASN A 189 -21.15 -7.68 -10.49
N MET A 190 -20.51 -6.57 -10.14
CA MET A 190 -19.68 -6.50 -8.95
C MET A 190 -20.57 -6.30 -7.73
N ARG A 191 -20.56 -7.26 -6.82
CA ARG A 191 -21.32 -7.24 -5.57
C ARG A 191 -20.37 -7.12 -4.39
N ILE A 192 -20.55 -6.08 -3.59
CA ILE A 192 -19.75 -5.81 -2.40
C ILE A 192 -20.69 -5.76 -1.20
N LEU A 193 -20.44 -6.61 -0.21
CA LEU A 193 -21.14 -6.63 1.07
C LEU A 193 -20.22 -6.10 2.17
N LEU A 194 -20.70 -5.10 2.91
CA LEU A 194 -19.96 -4.43 3.96
C LEU A 194 -20.71 -4.46 5.29
N LEU A 195 -20.03 -4.88 6.35
CA LEU A 195 -20.55 -4.79 7.72
C LEU A 195 -19.45 -4.25 8.63
N TYR A 196 -19.78 -3.28 9.48
CA TYR A 196 -18.83 -2.78 10.46
C TYR A 196 -18.76 -3.71 11.68
N LYS A 197 -17.56 -4.18 12.02
CA LYS A 197 -17.31 -5.06 13.17
C LYS A 197 -17.15 -4.22 14.44
N ASN A 198 -18.26 -3.76 14.98
CA ASN A 198 -18.32 -3.07 16.27
C ASN A 198 -19.61 -3.45 17.00
N GLN A 199 -19.58 -3.49 18.33
CA GLN A 199 -20.74 -3.89 19.14
C GLN A 199 -21.65 -2.70 19.51
N HIS A 200 -21.19 -1.46 19.37
CA HIS A 200 -21.85 -0.30 19.98
C HIS A 200 -22.14 0.85 19.02
N ARG A 201 -21.45 0.92 17.88
CA ARG A 201 -21.62 2.03 16.92
C ARG A 201 -21.49 1.60 15.48
N ASP A 202 -22.19 2.33 14.60
CA ASP A 202 -21.93 2.31 13.17
C ASP A 202 -20.57 2.95 12.86
N ALA A 203 -19.99 2.59 11.72
CA ALA A 203 -18.87 3.34 11.17
C ALA A 203 -19.35 4.71 10.72
N ALA A 204 -18.54 5.75 10.94
CA ALA A 204 -18.78 7.07 10.37
C ALA A 204 -18.48 7.06 8.85
N MET A 205 -18.12 8.21 8.29
CA MET A 205 -17.78 8.34 6.88
C MET A 205 -16.76 7.29 6.46
N THR A 206 -17.17 6.39 5.57
CA THR A 206 -16.39 5.24 5.12
C THR A 206 -16.06 5.40 3.65
N VAL A 207 -14.82 5.07 3.30
CA VAL A 207 -14.30 5.13 1.94
C VAL A 207 -14.07 3.71 1.44
N LEU A 208 -14.57 3.44 0.24
CA LEU A 208 -14.40 2.19 -0.48
C LEU A 208 -13.63 2.48 -1.78
N ASP A 209 -12.36 2.09 -1.80
CA ASP A 209 -11.48 2.22 -2.96
C ASP A 209 -11.44 0.91 -3.74
N ILE A 210 -11.88 0.97 -4.99
CA ILE A 210 -12.01 -0.17 -5.90
C ILE A 210 -11.03 0.03 -7.04
N GLY A 211 -9.96 -0.74 -7.09
CA GLY A 211 -9.15 -0.86 -8.29
C GLY A 211 -9.89 -1.68 -9.32
N LEU A 212 -9.98 -1.20 -10.57
CA LEU A 212 -10.58 -1.96 -11.67
C LEU A 212 -9.56 -2.91 -12.30
N LEU A 213 -10.06 -4.01 -12.87
CA LEU A 213 -9.26 -4.90 -13.71
C LEU A 213 -8.82 -4.13 -14.97
N THR A 214 -7.63 -4.44 -15.49
CA THR A 214 -7.14 -3.81 -16.71
C THR A 214 -8.11 -4.04 -17.87
N GLY A 215 -8.46 -2.98 -18.60
CA GLY A 215 -9.42 -3.04 -19.71
C GLY A 215 -10.90 -3.01 -19.29
N PHE A 216 -11.20 -2.96 -17.98
CA PHE A 216 -12.56 -2.82 -17.47
C PHE A 216 -12.93 -1.37 -17.16
N THR A 217 -14.21 -1.05 -17.34
CA THR A 217 -14.82 0.23 -16.98
C THR A 217 -16.15 -0.01 -16.27
N VAL A 218 -16.66 1.00 -15.58
CA VAL A 218 -17.91 0.87 -14.83
C VAL A 218 -19.11 1.44 -15.55
N ASN A 219 -20.27 0.88 -15.21
CA ASN A 219 -21.54 1.44 -15.61
C ASN A 219 -21.90 2.64 -14.74
N THR A 220 -21.67 3.82 -15.26
CA THR A 220 -21.96 5.08 -14.56
C THR A 220 -23.45 5.27 -14.28
N LYS A 221 -24.36 4.63 -15.04
CA LYS A 221 -25.80 4.72 -14.78
C LYS A 221 -26.16 4.03 -13.46
N ASP A 222 -25.57 2.87 -13.19
CA ASP A 222 -25.81 2.11 -11.96
C ASP A 222 -25.27 2.88 -10.73
N LEU A 223 -24.06 3.44 -10.83
CA LEU A 223 -23.49 4.30 -9.77
C LEU A 223 -24.29 5.59 -9.55
N ASN A 224 -24.85 6.19 -10.61
CA ASN A 224 -25.75 7.33 -10.48
C ASN A 224 -27.06 6.95 -9.76
N LEU A 225 -27.60 5.75 -9.99
CA LEU A 225 -28.77 5.27 -9.26
C LEU A 225 -28.46 5.07 -7.76
N LEU A 226 -27.29 4.53 -7.42
CA LEU A 226 -26.87 4.36 -6.02
C LEU A 226 -26.63 5.70 -5.30
N SER A 227 -26.19 6.74 -6.02
CA SER A 227 -25.82 8.05 -5.44
C SER A 227 -26.92 9.11 -5.50
N LYS A 228 -27.79 9.09 -6.51
CA LYS A 228 -28.84 10.09 -6.75
C LYS A 228 -30.25 9.50 -6.76
N GLY A 229 -30.40 8.18 -6.63
CA GLY A 229 -31.69 7.51 -6.59
C GLY A 229 -32.47 7.80 -5.31
N ARG A 230 -33.74 7.36 -5.29
CA ARG A 230 -34.65 7.52 -4.14
C ARG A 230 -34.17 6.77 -2.89
N ALA A 231 -33.48 5.65 -3.08
CA ALA A 231 -32.84 4.86 -2.03
C ALA A 231 -31.32 4.98 -2.16
N ARG A 232 -30.79 6.16 -1.81
CA ARG A 232 -29.36 6.46 -1.91
C ARG A 232 -28.57 5.62 -0.90
N THR A 233 -27.74 4.70 -1.39
CA THR A 233 -26.84 3.87 -0.57
C THR A 233 -25.45 4.49 -0.45
N ILE A 234 -25.00 5.22 -1.47
CA ILE A 234 -23.68 5.86 -1.48
C ILE A 234 -23.83 7.38 -1.51
N SER A 235 -22.94 8.10 -0.81
CA SER A 235 -22.99 9.55 -0.81
C SER A 235 -22.38 10.12 -2.09
N LYS A 236 -21.17 9.72 -2.45
CA LYS A 236 -20.52 10.19 -3.67
C LYS A 236 -19.66 9.09 -4.24
N TYR A 237 -19.38 9.16 -5.55
CA TYR A 237 -18.31 8.37 -6.14
C TYR A 237 -17.42 9.27 -7.00
N LYS A 238 -16.17 8.86 -7.17
CA LYS A 238 -15.20 9.50 -8.06
C LYS A 238 -14.52 8.41 -8.88
N GLU A 239 -14.61 8.54 -10.20
CA GLU A 239 -13.83 7.73 -11.12
C GLU A 239 -12.45 8.36 -11.30
N ILE A 240 -11.42 7.56 -11.18
CA ILE A 240 -10.02 7.92 -11.46
C ILE A 240 -9.62 7.05 -12.64
N ILE A 241 -9.81 7.61 -13.84
CA ILE A 241 -9.43 6.96 -15.09
C ILE A 241 -7.99 7.39 -15.36
N SER A 242 -7.10 6.41 -15.46
CA SER A 242 -5.71 6.62 -15.82
C SER A 242 -5.39 5.81 -17.06
N ASP A 243 -4.68 6.43 -18.01
CA ASP A 243 -4.20 5.78 -19.24
C ASP A 243 -2.90 5.00 -18.99
N SER A 244 -2.19 5.30 -17.90
CA SER A 244 -0.90 4.69 -17.53
C SER A 244 -0.95 3.83 -16.27
N GLU A 245 -1.91 4.07 -15.38
CA GLU A 245 -2.13 3.31 -14.15
C GLU A 245 -3.45 2.54 -14.19
N ARG A 246 -3.66 1.62 -13.24
CA ARG A 246 -4.95 0.93 -13.11
C ARG A 246 -6.05 1.93 -12.79
N SER A 247 -7.06 1.99 -13.65
CA SER A 247 -8.27 2.78 -13.38
C SER A 247 -8.90 2.33 -12.06
N SER A 248 -9.42 3.29 -11.29
CA SER A 248 -9.99 3.01 -9.97
C SER A 248 -11.21 3.88 -9.69
N ILE A 249 -11.99 3.48 -8.69
CA ILE A 249 -13.18 4.17 -8.26
C ILE A 249 -13.15 4.29 -6.75
N THR A 250 -13.34 5.51 -6.26
CA THR A 250 -13.54 5.78 -4.86
C THR A 250 -15.01 6.04 -4.60
N ILE A 251 -15.63 5.22 -3.76
CA ILE A 251 -16.99 5.38 -3.29
C ILE A 251 -16.96 5.89 -1.85
N TYR A 252 -17.77 6.90 -1.57
CA TYR A 252 -17.97 7.48 -0.24
C TYR A 252 -19.32 7.06 0.29
N MET A 253 -19.36 6.63 1.54
CA MET A 253 -20.57 6.29 2.29
C MET A 253 -20.61 7.11 3.57
N ASP A 254 -21.77 7.66 3.92
CA ASP A 254 -21.91 8.49 5.12
C ASP A 254 -21.77 7.66 6.40
N LYS A 255 -22.20 6.40 6.35
CA LYS A 255 -22.04 5.41 7.42
C LYS A 255 -22.04 3.99 6.89
N VAL A 256 -21.52 3.05 7.67
CA VAL A 256 -21.71 1.60 7.45
C VAL A 256 -22.27 1.00 8.73
N SER A 257 -23.39 0.29 8.60
CA SER A 257 -24.07 -0.32 9.74
C SER A 257 -23.21 -1.41 10.39
N HIS A 258 -23.29 -1.48 11.72
CA HIS A 258 -22.69 -2.57 12.50
C HIS A 258 -23.64 -3.76 12.72
N THR A 259 -24.92 -3.62 12.34
CA THR A 259 -25.97 -4.63 12.58
C THR A 259 -26.47 -5.32 11.31
N LYS A 260 -26.49 -4.60 10.18
CA LYS A 260 -26.97 -5.12 8.89
C LYS A 260 -25.90 -4.90 7.82
N PRO A 261 -25.60 -5.91 7.00
CA PRO A 261 -24.71 -5.73 5.86
C PRO A 261 -25.29 -4.72 4.87
N GLU A 262 -24.50 -3.72 4.51
CA GLU A 262 -24.77 -2.81 3.41
C GLU A 262 -24.30 -3.46 2.11
N GLU A 263 -25.16 -3.42 1.09
CA GLU A 263 -24.92 -4.04 -0.21
C GLU A 263 -24.74 -2.98 -1.29
N ILE A 264 -23.65 -3.10 -2.05
CA ILE A 264 -23.33 -2.24 -3.19
C ILE A 264 -23.17 -3.14 -4.42
N ILE A 265 -24.02 -2.93 -5.42
CA ILE A 265 -24.00 -3.69 -6.67
C ILE A 265 -24.00 -2.74 -7.86
N PHE A 266 -23.05 -2.92 -8.78
CA PHE A 266 -23.01 -2.20 -10.05
C PHE A 266 -22.32 -3.03 -11.13
N ARG A 267 -22.62 -2.74 -12.40
CA ARG A 267 -22.02 -3.45 -13.53
C ARG A 267 -20.63 -2.90 -13.89
N ILE A 268 -19.73 -3.81 -14.22
CA ILE A 268 -18.45 -3.53 -14.86
C ILE A 268 -18.41 -4.18 -16.24
N HIS A 269 -17.83 -3.47 -17.20
CA HIS A 269 -17.78 -3.82 -18.62
C HIS A 269 -16.33 -3.92 -19.08
N GLN A 270 -15.99 -5.02 -19.75
CA GLN A 270 -14.71 -5.15 -20.43
C GLN A 270 -14.73 -4.37 -21.75
N LYS A 271 -14.05 -3.23 -21.81
CA LYS A 271 -13.87 -2.45 -23.04
C LYS A 271 -12.72 -2.93 -23.91
N GLN A 272 -11.68 -3.49 -23.29
CA GLN A 272 -10.51 -4.00 -23.97
C GLN A 272 -10.20 -5.41 -23.49
N ALA A 273 -10.04 -6.33 -24.44
CA ALA A 273 -9.55 -7.67 -24.15
C ALA A 273 -8.06 -7.60 -23.79
N VAL A 274 -7.70 -8.17 -22.65
CA VAL A 274 -6.32 -8.25 -22.16
C VAL A 274 -5.97 -9.73 -22.05
N GLY A 275 -4.78 -10.11 -22.52
CA GLY A 275 -4.36 -11.51 -22.58
C GLY A 275 -4.27 -12.18 -21.20
N VAL A 276 -3.67 -11.49 -20.22
CA VAL A 276 -3.57 -11.96 -18.83
C VAL A 276 -4.18 -10.92 -17.91
N LEU A 277 -5.33 -11.26 -17.32
CA LEU A 277 -6.01 -10.43 -16.32
C LEU A 277 -5.33 -10.62 -14.96
N GLN A 278 -4.83 -9.52 -14.41
CA GLN A 278 -4.30 -9.52 -13.05
C GLN A 278 -5.43 -9.23 -12.05
N PRO A 279 -5.46 -9.87 -10.87
CA PRO A 279 -6.43 -9.54 -9.83
C PRO A 279 -6.37 -8.06 -9.45
N ALA A 280 -7.54 -7.52 -9.11
CA ALA A 280 -7.69 -6.17 -8.61
C ALA A 280 -8.18 -6.19 -7.17
N ALA A 281 -7.95 -5.08 -6.46
CA ALA A 281 -8.19 -4.97 -5.03
C ALA A 281 -9.36 -4.02 -4.75
N VAL A 282 -10.18 -4.39 -3.78
CA VAL A 282 -11.14 -3.54 -3.10
C VAL A 282 -10.63 -3.31 -1.69
N SER A 283 -10.59 -2.05 -1.26
CA SER A 283 -10.18 -1.69 0.09
C SER A 283 -11.21 -0.78 0.75
N VAL A 284 -11.49 -1.04 2.03
CA VAL A 284 -12.44 -0.26 2.84
C VAL A 284 -11.79 0.24 4.12
N TYR A 285 -12.05 1.51 4.45
CA TYR A 285 -11.57 2.14 5.68
C TYR A 285 -12.47 3.32 6.10
N GLU A 286 -12.51 3.60 7.40
CA GLU A 286 -13.19 4.77 7.97
C GLU A 286 -12.28 6.00 7.79
N HIS A 287 -12.81 7.08 7.19
CA HIS A 287 -12.04 8.25 6.72
C HIS A 287 -11.25 8.94 7.83
N ASP A 288 -11.88 9.12 9.00
CA ASP A 288 -11.29 9.82 10.15
C ASP A 288 -10.54 8.88 11.10
N SER A 289 -10.43 7.60 10.76
CA SER A 289 -9.70 6.66 11.63
C SER A 289 -8.20 6.96 11.55
N PRO A 290 -7.50 7.14 12.70
CA PRO A 290 -6.05 7.42 12.76
C PRO A 290 -5.14 6.33 12.17
N GLN A 291 -5.74 5.26 11.63
CA GLN A 291 -5.09 4.03 11.23
C GLN A 291 -5.36 3.77 9.74
N TYR A 292 -4.60 4.44 8.85
CA TYR A 292 -4.40 3.98 7.47
C TYR A 292 -3.93 2.50 7.38
N GLU A 293 -3.54 1.92 8.51
CA GLU A 293 -3.11 0.54 8.70
C GLU A 293 -4.23 -0.48 8.94
N THR A 294 -5.46 -0.08 9.27
CA THR A 294 -6.60 -1.01 9.48
C THR A 294 -7.55 -1.07 8.29
N ARG A 295 -7.06 -0.77 7.07
CA ARG A 295 -7.85 -0.95 5.86
C ARG A 295 -8.08 -2.45 5.65
N CYS A 296 -9.31 -2.85 5.41
CA CYS A 296 -9.61 -4.22 5.00
C CYS A 296 -9.45 -4.30 3.48
N VAL A 297 -8.63 -5.22 2.99
CA VAL A 297 -8.41 -5.42 1.55
C VAL A 297 -8.86 -6.81 1.15
N ARG A 298 -9.66 -6.89 0.08
CA ARG A 298 -10.03 -8.13 -0.61
C ARG A 298 -9.67 -8.00 -2.09
N PHE A 299 -9.25 -9.10 -2.69
CA PHE A 299 -9.00 -9.17 -4.11
C PHE A 299 -10.20 -9.80 -4.82
N TYR A 300 -10.34 -9.54 -6.11
CA TYR A 300 -11.33 -10.17 -6.95
C TYR A 300 -10.76 -10.45 -8.34
N HIS A 301 -11.23 -11.53 -8.96
CA HIS A 301 -10.87 -11.93 -10.31
C HIS A 301 -12.01 -12.80 -10.88
N PRO A 302 -12.36 -12.69 -12.18
CA PRO A 302 -13.50 -13.43 -12.74
C PRO A 302 -13.34 -14.96 -12.70
N GLU A 303 -12.10 -15.45 -12.86
CA GLU A 303 -11.80 -16.87 -13.00
C GLU A 303 -11.13 -17.49 -11.76
N ARG A 304 -10.78 -16.69 -10.74
CA ARG A 304 -10.03 -17.18 -9.56
C ARG A 304 -10.88 -17.05 -8.31
N ASP A 305 -10.84 -18.09 -7.49
CA ASP A 305 -11.53 -18.09 -6.20
C ASP A 305 -10.99 -16.97 -5.28
N ALA A 306 -11.91 -16.13 -4.79
CA ALA A 306 -11.66 -14.93 -4.00
C ALA A 306 -10.58 -13.97 -4.58
N GLY A 307 -10.36 -14.01 -5.90
CA GLY A 307 -9.33 -13.18 -6.57
C GLY A 307 -7.91 -13.37 -6.04
N LYS A 308 -7.61 -14.53 -5.44
CA LYS A 308 -6.29 -14.77 -4.83
C LYS A 308 -5.19 -14.58 -5.87
N LEU A 309 -4.15 -13.86 -5.44
CA LEU A 309 -2.89 -13.79 -6.18
C LEU A 309 -2.33 -15.20 -6.30
N LEU A 310 -1.81 -15.53 -7.48
CA LEU A 310 -1.07 -16.76 -7.64
C LEU A 310 0.20 -16.64 -6.81
N ARG A 311 0.41 -17.64 -5.95
CA ARG A 311 1.61 -17.75 -5.12
C ARG A 311 2.19 -19.13 -5.31
N LEU A 312 3.51 -19.17 -5.47
CA LEU A 312 4.28 -20.39 -5.40
C LEU A 312 4.88 -20.42 -4.01
N CYS A 313 4.25 -21.22 -3.15
CA CYS A 313 4.61 -21.32 -1.73
C CYS A 313 5.35 -22.63 -1.50
N LYS A 314 6.48 -22.54 -0.81
CA LYS A 314 7.23 -23.66 -0.29
C LYS A 314 7.39 -23.44 1.21
N ASN A 315 6.73 -24.27 2.02
CA ASN A 315 6.57 -24.04 3.46
C ASN A 315 6.02 -22.61 3.72
N ASP A 316 6.74 -21.78 4.49
CA ASP A 316 6.36 -20.40 4.82
C ASP A 316 6.88 -19.36 3.82
N GLU A 317 7.66 -19.77 2.81
CA GLU A 317 8.16 -18.85 1.78
C GLU A 317 7.27 -18.89 0.54
N CYS A 318 6.58 -17.77 0.26
CA CYS A 318 5.74 -17.60 -0.93
C CYS A 318 6.34 -16.56 -1.87
N ILE A 319 6.58 -16.94 -3.12
CA ILE A 319 6.87 -16.00 -4.21
C ILE A 319 5.61 -15.67 -5.00
N CYS A 320 5.53 -14.44 -5.51
CA CYS A 320 4.46 -14.01 -6.40
C CYS A 320 4.58 -14.75 -7.75
N ALA A 321 3.49 -15.36 -8.20
CA ALA A 321 3.41 -16.22 -9.38
C ALA A 321 2.51 -15.61 -10.47
N GLU A 322 2.49 -14.28 -10.59
CA GLU A 322 1.75 -13.54 -11.62
C GLU A 322 2.57 -13.33 -12.91
N GLU A 323 3.56 -14.18 -13.16
CA GLU A 323 4.40 -14.10 -14.36
C GLU A 323 3.71 -14.70 -15.59
N ASN A 324 4.15 -14.29 -16.78
CA ASN A 324 3.64 -14.81 -18.03
C ASN A 324 3.96 -16.30 -18.18
N CYS A 325 3.01 -17.07 -18.73
CA CYS A 325 3.22 -18.47 -19.06
C CYS A 325 4.33 -18.68 -20.08
N SER A 326 5.21 -19.66 -19.84
CA SER A 326 6.05 -20.23 -20.88
C SER A 326 5.18 -21.05 -21.83
N MET A 327 5.08 -20.64 -23.09
CA MET A 327 4.23 -21.34 -24.08
C MET A 327 4.96 -22.55 -24.66
N GLN A 328 4.30 -23.72 -24.73
CA GLN A 328 4.86 -24.87 -25.44
C GLN A 328 4.98 -24.57 -26.94
N LYS A 329 6.19 -24.71 -27.48
CA LYS A 329 6.41 -24.56 -28.93
C LYS A 329 5.97 -25.83 -29.65
N LYS A 330 4.72 -25.86 -30.15
CA LYS A 330 4.15 -26.99 -30.92
C LYS A 330 4.49 -26.97 -32.42
N GLY A 331 5.13 -25.91 -32.91
CA GLY A 331 5.56 -25.79 -34.31
C GLY A 331 6.80 -26.64 -34.63
N LYS A 332 7.03 -26.92 -35.92
CA LYS A 332 8.29 -27.52 -36.38
C LYS A 332 9.37 -26.44 -36.37
N ILE A 333 10.26 -26.49 -35.38
CA ILE A 333 11.44 -25.62 -35.26
C ILE A 333 12.64 -26.40 -35.78
N ASN A 334 13.52 -25.76 -36.54
CA ASN A 334 14.74 -26.38 -37.04
C ASN A 334 15.72 -26.68 -35.90
N ASP A 335 16.55 -27.72 -36.04
CA ASP A 335 17.52 -28.09 -35.01
C ASP A 335 18.65 -27.05 -34.87
N ASP A 336 18.98 -26.33 -35.94
CA ASP A 336 19.92 -25.20 -35.89
C ASP A 336 19.39 -24.08 -34.97
N ASP A 337 18.12 -23.67 -35.14
CA ASP A 337 17.49 -22.63 -34.30
C ASP A 337 17.45 -23.03 -32.82
N ARG A 338 17.24 -24.32 -32.55
CA ARG A 338 17.24 -24.86 -31.17
C ARG A 338 18.65 -24.82 -30.58
N THR A 339 19.66 -25.12 -31.39
CA THR A 339 21.07 -25.09 -30.98
C THR A 339 21.51 -23.66 -30.67
N ASP A 340 21.17 -22.70 -31.54
CA ASP A 340 21.44 -21.28 -31.32
C ASP A 340 20.76 -20.78 -30.04
N LYS A 341 19.52 -21.18 -29.79
CA LYS A 341 18.79 -20.81 -28.57
C LYS A 341 19.44 -21.36 -27.30
N ILE A 342 19.90 -22.62 -27.30
CA ILE A 342 20.61 -23.23 -26.16
C ILE A 342 21.94 -22.50 -25.88
N CYS A 343 22.58 -21.97 -26.92
CA CYS A 343 23.84 -21.23 -26.84
C CYS A 343 23.67 -19.75 -26.50
N GLU A 344 22.44 -19.24 -26.32
CA GLU A 344 22.19 -17.83 -26.05
C GLU A 344 22.77 -17.39 -24.69
N THR A 345 23.55 -16.31 -24.71
CA THR A 345 24.22 -15.75 -23.52
C THR A 345 23.79 -14.33 -23.17
N GLU A 346 22.78 -13.79 -23.86
CA GLU A 346 22.26 -12.45 -23.59
C GLU A 346 21.71 -12.34 -22.16
N ARG A 347 21.95 -11.20 -21.48
CA ARG A 347 21.70 -11.03 -20.05
C ARG A 347 20.25 -11.32 -19.61
N ASN A 348 19.28 -11.16 -20.52
CA ASN A 348 17.84 -11.32 -20.24
C ASN A 348 17.22 -12.58 -20.87
N SER A 349 17.96 -13.35 -21.67
CA SER A 349 17.48 -14.55 -22.38
C SER A 349 18.46 -15.73 -22.31
N LYS A 350 19.51 -15.61 -21.48
CA LYS A 350 20.52 -16.64 -21.25
C LYS A 350 19.87 -17.97 -20.86
N ILE A 351 20.20 -19.02 -21.60
CA ILE A 351 19.81 -20.39 -21.23
C ILE A 351 20.96 -21.01 -20.44
N ASP A 352 20.70 -21.39 -19.18
CA ASP A 352 21.71 -22.00 -18.31
C ASP A 352 21.66 -23.53 -18.36
N PHE A 353 20.48 -24.13 -18.54
CA PHE A 353 20.32 -25.58 -18.61
C PHE A 353 19.38 -26.01 -19.74
N ALA A 354 19.57 -27.24 -20.23
CA ALA A 354 18.71 -27.87 -21.22
C ALA A 354 18.64 -29.39 -21.00
N TYR A 355 17.43 -29.91 -20.79
CA TYR A 355 17.17 -31.31 -20.46
C TYR A 355 16.09 -31.92 -21.37
N LYS A 356 16.30 -33.16 -21.79
CA LYS A 356 15.22 -33.99 -22.29
C LYS A 356 14.64 -34.77 -21.12
N VAL A 357 13.35 -34.62 -20.87
CA VAL A 357 12.67 -35.19 -19.71
C VAL A 357 11.47 -36.03 -20.14
N ARG A 358 11.06 -36.96 -19.28
CA ARG A 358 9.78 -37.68 -19.38
C ARG A 358 8.92 -37.35 -18.18
N VAL A 359 7.67 -36.97 -18.41
CA VAL A 359 6.72 -36.69 -17.32
C VAL A 359 6.20 -38.00 -16.76
N GLU A 360 6.40 -38.26 -15.48
CA GLU A 360 5.97 -39.50 -14.82
C GLU A 360 4.68 -39.30 -14.02
N GLU A 361 4.54 -38.18 -13.32
CA GLU A 361 3.39 -37.91 -12.45
C GLU A 361 2.94 -36.44 -12.57
N PHE A 362 1.65 -36.22 -12.31
CA PHE A 362 1.03 -34.91 -12.23
C PHE A 362 0.15 -34.84 -10.98
N ALA A 363 0.31 -33.78 -10.19
CA ALA A 363 -0.55 -33.48 -9.06
C ALA A 363 -1.17 -32.09 -9.24
N ASP A 364 -2.50 -32.03 -9.12
CA ASP A 364 -3.26 -30.77 -9.16
C ASP A 364 -3.09 -30.04 -7.82
N GLY A 365 -2.56 -28.82 -7.87
CA GLY A 365 -2.40 -27.96 -6.70
C GLY A 365 -3.35 -26.78 -6.72
N VAL A 366 -3.63 -26.23 -5.52
CA VAL A 366 -4.60 -25.13 -5.36
C VAL A 366 -4.15 -23.85 -6.07
N SER A 367 -2.84 -23.58 -6.14
CA SER A 367 -2.24 -22.44 -6.84
C SER A 367 -1.26 -22.81 -7.95
N THR A 368 -0.54 -23.93 -7.79
CA THR A 368 0.50 -24.40 -8.72
C THR A 368 0.34 -25.88 -9.02
N ASP A 369 0.44 -26.22 -10.30
CA ASP A 369 0.50 -27.59 -10.79
C ASP A 369 1.90 -28.17 -10.54
N ILE A 370 1.97 -29.42 -10.13
CA ILE A 370 3.22 -30.10 -9.82
C ILE A 370 3.41 -31.24 -10.82
N TYR A 371 4.51 -31.19 -11.58
CA TYR A 371 4.91 -32.22 -12.54
C TYR A 371 6.18 -32.91 -12.06
N THR A 372 6.11 -34.21 -11.79
CA THR A 372 7.30 -35.01 -11.49
C THR A 372 7.85 -35.54 -12.81
N VAL A 373 9.08 -35.17 -13.15
CA VAL A 373 9.73 -35.57 -14.40
C VAL A 373 11.01 -36.34 -14.14
N LEU A 374 11.32 -37.30 -15.01
CA LEU A 374 12.59 -38.00 -15.06
C LEU A 374 13.48 -37.37 -16.13
N VAL A 375 14.69 -36.94 -15.76
CA VAL A 375 15.67 -36.41 -16.71
C VAL A 375 16.32 -37.57 -17.46
N LEU A 376 16.04 -37.66 -18.76
CA LEU A 376 16.52 -38.73 -19.63
C LEU A 376 17.88 -38.41 -20.26
N ASP A 377 18.07 -37.20 -20.76
CA ASP A 377 19.32 -36.75 -21.39
C ASP A 377 19.63 -35.31 -20.95
N VAL A 378 20.87 -35.07 -20.52
CA VAL A 378 21.39 -33.73 -20.21
C VAL A 378 22.13 -33.20 -21.43
N ILE A 379 21.56 -32.17 -22.06
CA ILE A 379 22.13 -31.52 -23.25
C ILE A 379 23.06 -30.38 -22.80
N LYS A 380 22.63 -29.62 -21.80
CA LYS A 380 23.41 -28.55 -21.17
C LYS A 380 23.19 -28.62 -19.66
N GLU A 381 24.25 -28.87 -18.91
CA GLU A 381 24.20 -28.91 -17.46
C GLU A 381 24.25 -27.49 -16.89
N GLY A 382 23.38 -27.20 -15.92
CA GLY A 382 23.32 -25.91 -15.24
C GLY A 382 24.31 -25.83 -14.07
N SER A 383 24.52 -24.63 -13.53
CA SER A 383 25.44 -24.43 -12.40
C SER A 383 24.86 -24.84 -11.04
N SER A 384 23.53 -24.92 -10.91
CA SER A 384 22.83 -25.18 -9.64
C SER A 384 22.31 -26.61 -9.50
N ASP A 385 22.02 -27.32 -10.59
CA ASP A 385 21.52 -28.71 -10.56
C ASP A 385 22.59 -29.70 -11.05
N VAL A 386 23.33 -30.28 -10.09
CA VAL A 386 24.50 -31.13 -10.36
C VAL A 386 24.12 -32.60 -10.59
N GLY A 387 24.58 -33.16 -11.71
CA GLY A 387 24.32 -34.53 -12.14
C GLY A 387 22.83 -34.90 -12.22
N PRO A 388 22.02 -34.20 -13.04
CA PRO A 388 20.57 -34.42 -13.10
C PRO A 388 20.16 -35.67 -13.87
N GLN A 389 21.06 -36.23 -14.69
CA GLN A 389 20.82 -37.42 -15.51
C GLN A 389 20.26 -38.60 -14.71
N ASN A 390 19.19 -39.22 -15.21
CA ASN A 390 18.46 -40.33 -14.58
C ASN A 390 17.89 -40.04 -13.18
N LYS A 391 17.76 -38.78 -12.79
CA LYS A 391 17.12 -38.37 -11.53
C LYS A 391 15.76 -37.74 -11.78
N ARG A 392 14.89 -37.84 -10.77
CA ARG A 392 13.60 -37.15 -10.76
C ARG A 392 13.77 -35.69 -10.35
N ARG A 393 12.99 -34.82 -10.99
CA ARG A 393 12.90 -33.39 -10.70
C ARG A 393 11.43 -32.98 -10.67
N THR A 394 11.13 -31.99 -9.84
CA THR A 394 9.79 -31.43 -9.71
C THR A 394 9.74 -30.12 -10.48
N PHE A 395 8.81 -30.03 -11.43
CA PHE A 395 8.52 -28.82 -12.18
C PHE A 395 7.21 -28.22 -11.69
N LEU A 396 7.22 -26.91 -11.48
CA LEU A 396 6.05 -26.15 -11.04
C LEU A 396 5.49 -25.39 -12.23
N GLY A 397 4.21 -25.60 -12.52
CA GLY A 397 3.48 -24.86 -13.54
C GLY A 397 2.38 -24.03 -12.90
N PHE A 398 2.05 -22.86 -13.47
CA PHE A 398 0.87 -22.15 -13.01
C PHE A 398 -0.39 -22.78 -13.60
N ARG A 399 -1.44 -22.89 -12.78
CA ARG A 399 -2.71 -23.50 -13.21
C ARG A 399 -3.31 -22.83 -14.44
N HIS A 400 -3.18 -21.50 -14.57
CA HIS A 400 -3.65 -20.76 -15.73
C HIS A 400 -2.82 -21.04 -17.01
N CYS A 401 -1.63 -21.61 -16.88
CA CYS A 401 -0.78 -22.02 -18.00
C CYS A 401 -1.07 -23.45 -18.47
N ARG A 402 -1.95 -24.20 -17.80
CA ARG A 402 -2.21 -25.63 -18.08
C ARG A 402 -2.62 -25.87 -19.53
N GLU A 403 -3.53 -25.06 -20.07
CA GLU A 403 -3.99 -25.17 -21.45
C GLU A 403 -2.91 -24.81 -22.47
N ALA A 404 -2.11 -23.78 -22.17
CA ALA A 404 -1.01 -23.33 -23.01
C ALA A 404 0.17 -24.33 -23.05
N LEU A 405 0.43 -24.99 -21.92
CA LEU A 405 1.51 -25.96 -21.77
C LEU A 405 1.14 -27.34 -22.30
N ASP A 406 -0.11 -27.79 -22.14
CA ASP A 406 -0.63 -29.09 -22.62
C ASP A 406 0.33 -30.27 -22.36
N ILE A 407 0.92 -30.28 -21.15
CA ILE A 407 1.86 -31.31 -20.71
C ILE A 407 1.10 -32.59 -20.36
N LYS A 408 1.55 -33.73 -20.89
CA LYS A 408 0.89 -35.03 -20.74
C LYS A 408 1.82 -36.04 -20.06
N ILE A 409 1.25 -36.84 -19.17
CA ILE A 409 1.94 -37.93 -18.49
C ILE A 409 2.42 -38.96 -19.54
N GLY A 410 3.64 -39.46 -19.36
CA GLY A 410 4.27 -40.47 -20.23
C GLY A 410 4.93 -39.91 -21.50
N GLN A 411 4.80 -38.62 -21.79
CA GLN A 411 5.41 -37.98 -22.95
C GLN A 411 6.80 -37.40 -22.63
N ASN A 412 7.62 -37.28 -23.67
CA ASN A 412 8.95 -36.70 -23.60
C ASN A 412 8.94 -35.23 -24.03
N TYR A 413 9.66 -34.38 -23.31
CA TYR A 413 9.75 -32.95 -23.55
C TYR A 413 11.20 -32.48 -23.52
N LEU A 414 11.52 -31.47 -24.32
CA LEU A 414 12.74 -30.69 -24.18
C LEU A 414 12.44 -29.45 -23.35
N ILE A 415 13.15 -29.28 -22.25
CA ILE A 415 13.02 -28.13 -21.36
C ILE A 415 14.33 -27.36 -21.37
N MET A 416 14.23 -26.04 -21.47
CA MET A 416 15.35 -25.09 -21.40
C MET A 416 14.98 -23.99 -20.42
N GLY A 417 15.93 -23.52 -19.62
CA GLY A 417 15.67 -22.49 -18.62
C GLY A 417 16.93 -21.82 -18.09
N THR A 418 16.73 -20.93 -17.13
CA THR A 418 17.78 -20.12 -16.49
C THR A 418 18.02 -20.60 -15.07
N SER A 419 19.20 -20.32 -14.51
CA SER A 419 19.53 -20.66 -13.13
C SER A 419 18.60 -20.03 -12.08
N LYS A 420 17.92 -18.93 -12.43
CA LYS A 420 16.90 -18.29 -11.57
C LYS A 420 15.62 -19.10 -11.43
N ASP A 421 15.35 -19.99 -12.38
CA ASP A 421 14.15 -20.84 -12.40
C ASP A 421 14.32 -22.09 -11.51
N ILE A 422 15.53 -22.33 -10.99
CA ILE A 422 15.84 -23.45 -10.12
C ILE A 422 15.76 -23.00 -8.66
N HIS A 423 14.85 -23.61 -7.92
CA HIS A 423 14.74 -23.44 -6.47
C HIS A 423 15.40 -24.62 -5.76
N ALA A 424 16.52 -24.39 -5.08
CA ALA A 424 17.19 -25.43 -4.30
C ALA A 424 16.36 -25.81 -3.06
N ASP A 425 16.28 -27.10 -2.77
CA ASP A 425 15.96 -27.60 -1.44
C ASP A 425 17.23 -27.50 -0.59
N GLU A 426 17.53 -26.31 -0.04
CA GLU A 426 18.49 -26.29 1.06
C GLU A 426 17.82 -26.99 2.26
N PRO A 427 18.44 -28.03 2.84
CA PRO A 427 17.97 -28.54 4.11
C PRO A 427 18.16 -27.42 5.13
N ASN A 428 17.08 -26.99 5.77
CA ASN A 428 17.14 -26.12 6.95
C ASN A 428 18.17 -26.71 7.91
N HIS A 429 19.36 -26.11 7.97
CA HIS A 429 20.27 -26.36 9.06
C HIS A 429 19.56 -25.83 10.31
N SER A 430 19.09 -26.79 11.10
CA SER A 430 18.41 -26.62 12.38
C SER A 430 19.35 -26.02 13.41
#